data_AF-A0A9P6X3E8-F1
#
_entry.id   AF-A0A9P6X3E8-F1
#
_cell.length_a   1.000
_cell.length_b   1.000
_cell.length_c   1.000
_cell.angle_alpha   90.00
_cell.angle_beta   90.00
_cell.angle_gamma   90.00
#
_symmetry.space_group_name_H-M   'P 1'
#
loop_
_entity.id
_entity.type
_entity.pdbx_description
1 polymer ?
#
loop_
_entity_poly.entity_id
_entity_poly.type
_entity_poly.pdbx_seq_one_letter_code
_entity_poly.pdbx_strand_id
1 'polypeptide(L)'
;MIEGPTERGKVTLHAKDLGINPRTTMRWWKHYQETGKIAYKKSQKNPGRSNPLAPEHEQYIQQVIQKDSQLCDDDVIDSLKLQFKDLKISKSQMNHHLKKQHVHFNKEANIRPYDKKL
;
A
#
# COMPACT_ATOMS: atom_id res chain seq x y z
N MET A 1 -38.20 -5.09 -3.76
CA MET A 1 -38.97 -3.90 -4.25
C MET A 1 -38.48 -3.57 -5.64
N ILE A 2 -39.36 -3.62 -6.64
CA ILE A 2 -39.03 -3.26 -8.03
C ILE A 2 -39.15 -1.74 -8.12
N GLU A 3 -38.02 -1.03 -8.26
CA GLU A 3 -38.00 0.43 -8.44
C GLU A 3 -38.97 0.85 -9.56
N GLY A 4 -39.84 1.81 -9.24
CA GLY A 4 -40.87 2.28 -10.16
C GLY A 4 -40.30 3.05 -11.36
N PRO A 5 -41.06 3.19 -12.46
CA PRO A 5 -40.63 3.91 -13.67
C PRO A 5 -40.14 5.33 -13.40
N THR A 6 -40.74 6.00 -12.41
CA THR A 6 -40.46 7.39 -12.02
C THR A 6 -39.08 7.56 -11.41
N GLU A 7 -38.61 6.60 -10.61
CA GLU A 7 -37.28 6.66 -9.98
C GLU A 7 -36.18 6.44 -11.02
N ARG A 8 -36.38 5.50 -11.94
CA ARG A 8 -35.46 5.25 -13.06
C ARG A 8 -35.34 6.46 -13.99
N GLY A 9 -36.45 7.16 -14.22
CA GLY A 9 -36.47 8.41 -14.99
C GLY A 9 -35.58 9.49 -14.37
N LYS A 10 -35.72 9.72 -13.06
CA LYS A 10 -34.90 10.69 -12.31
C LYS A 10 -33.40 10.35 -12.31
N VAL A 11 -33.06 9.08 -12.09
CA VAL A 11 -31.66 8.60 -12.16
C VAL A 11 -31.06 8.86 -13.55
N THR A 12 -31.83 8.66 -14.61
CA THR A 12 -31.36 8.88 -15.99
C THR A 12 -31.17 10.36 -16.31
N LEU A 13 -32.03 11.24 -15.79
CA LEU A 13 -31.88 12.69 -15.93
C LEU A 13 -30.59 13.17 -15.24
N HIS A 14 -30.42 12.83 -13.96
CA HIS A 14 -29.21 13.20 -13.22
C HIS A 14 -27.93 12.59 -13.82
N ALA A 15 -28.02 11.38 -14.39
CA ALA A 15 -26.90 10.78 -15.11
C ALA A 15 -26.50 11.60 -16.35
N LYS A 16 -27.48 12.09 -17.12
CA LYS A 16 -27.23 12.98 -18.27
C LYS A 16 -26.63 14.31 -17.84
N ASP A 17 -27.19 14.95 -16.80
CA ASP A 17 -26.71 16.23 -16.28
C ASP A 17 -25.25 16.16 -15.80
N LEU A 18 -24.86 15.03 -15.21
CA LEU A 18 -23.50 14.79 -14.71
C LEU A 18 -22.56 14.17 -15.77
N GLY A 19 -23.06 13.85 -16.97
CA GLY A 19 -22.28 13.16 -18.00
C GLY A 19 -21.84 11.74 -17.60
N ILE A 20 -22.56 11.10 -16.68
CA ILE A 20 -22.25 9.77 -16.14
C ILE A 20 -23.15 8.72 -16.81
N ASN A 21 -22.63 7.50 -16.97
CA ASN A 21 -23.44 6.39 -17.46
C ASN A 21 -24.64 6.13 -16.51
N PRO A 22 -25.91 6.11 -17.00
CA PRO A 22 -27.08 5.86 -16.18
C PRO A 22 -27.01 4.59 -15.33
N ARG A 23 -26.32 3.55 -15.81
CA ARG A 23 -26.10 2.30 -15.07
C ARG A 23 -25.20 2.51 -13.84
N THR A 24 -24.21 3.38 -13.94
CA THR A 24 -23.34 3.76 -12.83
C THR A 24 -24.11 4.55 -11.78
N THR A 25 -24.92 5.53 -12.20
CA THR A 25 -25.78 6.32 -11.32
C THR A 25 -26.79 5.43 -10.60
N MET A 26 -27.42 4.49 -11.30
CA MET A 26 -28.34 3.51 -10.70
C MET A 26 -27.64 2.62 -9.67
N ARG A 27 -26.40 2.17 -9.95
CA ARG A 27 -25.61 1.38 -9.00
C ARG A 27 -25.27 2.18 -7.74
N TRP A 28 -24.92 3.45 -7.88
CA TRP A 28 -24.67 4.34 -6.74
C TRP A 28 -25.93 4.60 -5.93
N TRP A 29 -27.06 4.83 -6.60
CA TRP A 29 -28.36 5.02 -5.96
C TRP A 29 -28.77 3.81 -5.11
N LYS A 30 -28.67 2.60 -5.67
CA LYS A 30 -28.93 1.35 -4.93
C LYS A 30 -28.00 1.19 -3.73
N HIS A 31 -26.70 1.41 -3.92
CA HIS A 31 -25.74 1.33 -2.82
C HIS A 31 -26.05 2.32 -1.69
N TYR A 32 -26.49 3.52 -2.05
CA TYR A 32 -26.89 4.53 -1.09
C TYR A 32 -28.16 4.11 -0.33
N GLN A 33 -29.19 3.60 -1.02
CA GLN A 33 -30.40 3.10 -0.35
C GLN A 33 -30.10 1.93 0.61
N GLU A 34 -29.18 1.04 0.25
CA GLU A 34 -28.81 -0.12 1.06
C GLU A 34 -27.92 0.25 2.26
N THR A 35 -26.99 1.20 2.10
CA THR A 35 -25.91 1.43 3.08
C THR A 35 -25.90 2.80 3.73
N GLY A 36 -26.71 3.75 3.23
CA GLY A 36 -26.68 5.17 3.61
C GLY A 36 -25.35 5.87 3.27
N LYS A 37 -24.46 5.23 2.50
CA LYS A 37 -23.11 5.71 2.20
C LYS A 37 -22.95 5.94 0.71
N ILE A 38 -22.16 6.95 0.36
CA ILE A 38 -21.77 7.22 -1.02
C ILE A 38 -20.78 6.13 -1.45
N ALA A 39 -21.00 5.55 -2.63
CA ALA A 39 -20.15 4.53 -3.26
C ALA A 39 -18.80 5.12 -3.75
N TYR A 40 -18.02 5.72 -2.85
CA TYR A 40 -16.64 6.07 -3.14
C TYR A 40 -15.74 4.82 -3.03
N LYS A 41 -14.70 4.76 -3.86
CA LYS A 41 -13.72 3.67 -3.84
C LYS A 41 -12.96 3.72 -2.51
N LYS A 42 -13.42 2.95 -1.52
CA LYS A 42 -12.65 2.74 -0.29
C LYS A 42 -11.33 2.10 -0.68
N SER A 43 -10.21 2.81 -0.58
CA SER A 43 -8.86 2.28 -0.78
C SER A 43 -8.64 1.00 0.04
N GLN A 44 -9.27 0.94 1.22
CA GLN A 44 -9.27 -0.22 2.12
C GLN A 44 -9.87 -1.51 1.50
N LYS A 45 -10.75 -1.42 0.48
CA LYS A 45 -11.28 -2.59 -0.24
C LYS A 45 -10.39 -3.06 -1.40
N ASN A 46 -9.37 -2.29 -1.76
CA ASN A 46 -8.31 -2.69 -2.69
C ASN A 46 -6.97 -2.60 -1.94
N PRO A 47 -6.68 -3.48 -0.97
CA PRO A 47 -5.39 -3.46 -0.27
C PRO A 47 -4.19 -3.75 -1.19
N GLY A 48 -4.41 -3.94 -2.49
CA GLY A 48 -3.39 -4.43 -3.41
C GLY A 48 -3.02 -5.86 -3.07
N ARG A 49 -1.91 -6.33 -3.64
CA ARG A 49 -1.33 -7.63 -3.27
C ARG A 49 -0.77 -7.51 -1.85
N SER A 50 -1.16 -8.42 -0.96
CA SER A 50 -0.59 -8.51 0.38
C SER A 50 0.94 -8.56 0.30
N ASN A 51 1.61 -7.77 1.14
CA ASN A 51 3.06 -7.85 1.27
C ASN A 51 3.42 -9.28 1.73
N PRO A 52 4.30 -10.00 1.02
CA PRO A 52 4.77 -11.32 1.46
C PRO A 52 5.59 -11.24 2.76
N LEU A 53 5.97 -10.03 3.20
CA LEU A 53 6.67 -9.85 4.47
C LEU A 53 5.69 -9.73 5.64
N ALA A 54 5.75 -10.68 6.57
CA ALA A 54 5.11 -10.62 7.87
C ALA A 54 5.91 -9.74 8.86
N PRO A 55 5.30 -9.27 9.96
CA PRO A 55 5.98 -8.44 10.96
C PRO A 55 7.25 -9.06 11.54
N GLU A 56 7.27 -10.38 11.68
CA GLU A 56 8.45 -11.15 12.14
C GLU A 56 9.66 -11.02 11.19
N HIS A 57 9.42 -10.94 9.88
CA HIS A 57 10.49 -10.75 8.91
C HIS A 57 11.03 -9.31 8.98
N GLU A 58 10.16 -8.32 9.18
CA GLU A 58 10.56 -6.92 9.35
C GLU A 58 11.40 -6.71 10.61
N GLN A 59 11.02 -7.35 11.72
CA GLN A 59 11.80 -7.32 12.96
C GLN A 59 13.20 -7.93 12.77
N TYR A 60 13.29 -9.05 12.06
CA TYR A 60 14.57 -9.68 11.78
C TYR A 60 15.46 -8.81 10.89
N ILE A 61 14.91 -8.18 9.84
CA ILE A 61 15.64 -7.22 8.99
C ILE A 61 16.25 -6.10 9.84
N GLN A 62 15.46 -5.53 10.77
CA GLN A 62 15.95 -4.47 11.67
C GLN A 62 17.08 -4.95 12.58
N GLN A 63 16.98 -6.17 13.12
CA GLN A 63 18.04 -6.75 13.96
C GLN A 63 19.34 -6.96 13.19
N VAL A 64 19.26 -7.46 11.95
CA VAL A 64 20.44 -7.69 11.10
C VAL A 64 21.13 -6.37 10.77
N ILE A 65 20.37 -5.35 10.36
CA ILE A 65 20.90 -4.02 10.04
C ILE A 65 21.49 -3.32 11.27
N GLN A 66 20.83 -3.42 12.44
CA GLN A 66 21.35 -2.85 13.68
C GLN A 66 22.65 -3.52 14.14
N LYS A 67 22.77 -4.84 13.95
CA LYS A 67 23.96 -5.61 14.32
C LYS A 67 25.14 -5.28 13.43
N ASP A 68 24.91 -5.07 12.14
CA ASP A 68 25.95 -4.71 11.19
C ASP A 68 25.41 -3.76 10.10
N SER A 69 25.66 -2.47 10.32
CA SER A 69 25.26 -1.40 9.41
C SER A 69 26.07 -1.36 8.11
N GLN A 70 27.10 -2.20 7.97
CA GLN A 70 27.89 -2.30 6.74
C GLN A 70 27.39 -3.39 5.78
N LEU A 71 26.40 -4.19 6.19
CA LEU A 71 25.84 -5.24 5.34
C LEU A 71 25.21 -4.67 4.07
N CYS A 72 25.48 -5.32 2.95
CA CYS A 72 24.85 -5.02 1.69
C CYS A 72 23.43 -5.60 1.66
N ASP A 73 22.55 -5.04 0.82
CA ASP A 73 21.19 -5.55 0.59
C ASP A 73 21.19 -7.06 0.29
N ASP A 74 22.20 -7.54 -0.44
CA ASP A 74 22.35 -8.96 -0.81
C ASP A 74 22.63 -9.86 0.42
N ASP A 75 23.44 -9.40 1.37
CA ASP A 75 23.74 -10.14 2.60
C ASP A 75 22.50 -10.22 3.52
N VAL A 76 21.71 -9.15 3.54
CA VAL A 76 20.42 -9.10 4.25
C VAL A 76 19.42 -10.05 3.60
N ILE A 77 19.34 -10.08 2.27
CA ILE A 77 18.46 -11.02 1.53
C ILE A 77 18.83 -12.48 1.85
N ASP A 78 20.11 -12.81 1.82
CA ASP A 78 20.58 -14.17 1.99
C ASP A 78 20.40 -14.66 3.42
N SER A 79 20.68 -13.81 4.42
CA SER A 79 20.37 -14.13 5.83
C SER A 79 18.87 -14.32 6.07
N LEU A 80 18.02 -13.52 5.42
CA LEU A 80 16.57 -13.66 5.51
C LEU A 80 16.07 -15.00 4.96
N LYS A 81 16.57 -15.41 3.80
CA LYS A 81 16.20 -16.69 3.17
C LYS A 81 16.72 -17.89 3.95
N LEU A 82 17.87 -17.74 4.60
CA LEU A 82 18.44 -18.77 5.47
C LEU A 82 17.55 -18.99 6.71
N GLN A 83 17.11 -17.90 7.32
CA GLN A 83 16.25 -17.92 8.51
C GLN A 83 14.81 -18.34 8.19
N PHE A 84 14.25 -17.85 7.06
CA PHE A 84 12.88 -18.10 6.63
C PHE A 84 12.86 -18.85 5.29
N LYS A 85 13.13 -20.16 5.32
CA LYS A 85 13.21 -21.00 4.12
C LYS A 85 11.92 -21.04 3.29
N ASP A 86 10.77 -20.82 3.93
CA ASP A 86 9.45 -20.81 3.28
C ASP A 86 9.09 -19.46 2.64
N LEU A 87 9.95 -18.45 2.77
CA LEU A 87 9.68 -17.11 2.28
C LEU A 87 9.72 -17.04 0.74
N LYS A 88 8.54 -17.01 0.12
CA LYS A 88 8.37 -16.88 -1.34
C LYS A 88 8.37 -15.42 -1.80
N ILE A 89 9.53 -14.77 -1.71
CA ILE A 89 9.75 -13.40 -2.18
C ILE A 89 10.88 -13.35 -3.22
N SER A 90 10.71 -12.54 -4.27
CA SER A 90 11.77 -12.34 -5.25
C SER A 90 12.86 -11.39 -4.73
N LYS A 91 14.08 -11.50 -5.29
CA LYS A 91 15.18 -10.56 -5.01
C LYS A 91 14.79 -9.11 -5.32
N SER A 92 14.04 -8.87 -6.41
CA SER A 92 13.56 -7.54 -6.78
C SER A 92 12.56 -6.96 -5.78
N GLN A 93 11.65 -7.79 -5.25
CA GLN A 93 10.70 -7.37 -4.22
C GLN A 93 11.44 -7.03 -2.92
N MET A 94 12.44 -7.82 -2.53
CA MET A 94 13.24 -7.51 -1.35
C MET A 94 14.02 -6.21 -1.51
N ASN A 95 14.73 -6.04 -2.63
CA ASN A 95 15.48 -4.81 -2.90
C ASN A 95 14.58 -3.58 -2.92
N HIS A 96 13.36 -3.69 -3.46
CA HIS A 96 12.39 -2.60 -3.40
C HIS A 96 11.97 -2.29 -1.96
N HIS A 97 11.73 -3.34 -1.15
CA HIS A 97 11.34 -3.19 0.25
C HIS A 97 12.45 -2.57 1.09
N LEU A 98 13.68 -3.08 0.99
CA LEU A 98 14.87 -2.55 1.65
C LEU A 98 15.06 -1.08 1.26
N LYS A 99 15.09 -0.73 -0.03
CA LYS A 99 15.21 0.68 -0.45
C LYS A 99 14.12 1.58 0.13
N LYS A 100 12.87 1.11 0.17
CA LYS A 100 11.75 1.86 0.78
C LYS A 100 11.96 2.07 2.29
N GLN A 101 12.53 1.10 3.00
CA GLN A 101 12.83 1.22 4.42
C GLN A 101 14.12 2.04 4.68
N HIS A 102 15.16 1.91 3.86
CA HIS A 102 16.45 2.61 3.95
C HIS A 102 16.35 4.12 3.72
N VAL A 103 15.31 4.63 3.04
CA VAL A 103 15.00 6.07 3.00
C VAL A 103 14.68 6.64 4.40
N HIS A 104 14.29 5.80 5.36
CA HIS A 104 14.04 6.20 6.75
C HIS A 104 15.27 6.06 7.67
N PHE A 105 16.25 5.22 7.33
CA PHE A 105 17.41 4.95 8.19
C PHE A 105 18.57 5.95 8.03
N ASN A 106 18.60 6.72 6.93
CA ASN A 106 19.72 7.62 6.57
C ASN A 106 19.44 9.13 6.77
N LYS A 107 18.47 9.52 7.62
CA LYS A 107 18.22 10.94 7.91
C LYS A 107 18.97 11.50 9.12
N GLU A 108 19.60 10.66 9.94
CA GLU A 108 20.27 11.12 11.18
C GLU A 108 21.77 10.77 11.27
N ALA A 109 22.38 10.30 10.20
CA ALA A 109 23.80 9.94 10.21
C ALA A 109 24.60 10.66 9.11
N ASN A 110 24.68 11.99 9.18
CA ASN A 110 25.88 12.76 8.79
C ASN A 110 25.67 14.28 8.97
N ILE A 111 25.70 14.74 10.22
CA ILE A 111 26.33 16.04 10.51
C ILE A 111 27.51 15.74 11.41
N ARG A 112 28.62 15.26 10.83
CA ARG A 112 29.92 15.39 11.49
C ARG A 112 30.34 16.85 11.33
N PRO A 113 30.63 17.59 12.41
CA PRO A 113 31.19 18.91 12.28
C PRO A 113 32.59 18.76 11.67
N TYR A 114 32.82 19.42 10.53
CA TYR A 114 34.18 19.62 10.04
C TYR A 114 34.90 20.49 11.08
N ASP A 115 35.79 19.88 11.84
CA ASP A 115 36.81 20.57 12.62
C ASP A 115 37.67 21.40 11.66
N LYS A 116 37.41 22.70 11.60
CA LYS A 116 38.36 23.67 11.05
C LYS A 116 39.47 23.83 12.07
N LYS A 117 40.60 23.16 11.85
CA LYS A 117 41.86 23.48 12.52
C LYS A 117 42.88 24.02 11.52
N LEU A 118 43.31 25.24 11.85
CA LEU A 118 44.38 26.10 11.34
C LEU A 118 44.24 26.63 9.91
#